data_AF-A0A838D1P1-F1
#
_entry.id   AF-A0A838D1P1-F1
#
_cell.length_a   1.000
_cell.length_b   1.000
_cell.length_c   1.000
_cell.angle_alpha   90.00
_cell.angle_beta   90.00
_cell.angle_gamma   90.00
#
_symmetry.space_group_name_H-M   'P 1'
#
loop_
_entity.id
_entity.type
_entity.pdbx_description
1 polymer ?
#
loop_
_entity_poly.entity_id
_entity_poly.type
_entity_poly.pdbx_seq_one_letter_code
_entity_poly.pdbx_strand_id
1 'polypeptide(L)'
;AGAQSAVVFDAHLGGYPVTLLGIESQGLPRSGFLPADGPDQWTAGTLFPRSSKKVARAINAASGNRPVVMLANLSGFDGSPESLRELQLEYGAEIGRAVVNFEGPIVFCVVSRYHGGAFVVFSGTLNDDMEVIAVEGSYASVIGGAPAAATVFARDVNTRTDEDPRVAEHEARLEAADDDERARLRAALADARASVRSEKLGEVADEFDSVHSVERALRTGSIDAIIPAARLRPHLIEAVERGIGRTR
;
A
#
# COMPACT_ATOMS: atom_id res chain seq x y z
N ALA A 1 -16.35 -2.11 -13.73
CA ALA A 1 -15.32 -3.08 -13.32
C ALA A 1 -14.42 -2.44 -12.24
N GLY A 2 -13.48 -3.16 -11.63
CA GLY A 2 -12.49 -2.59 -10.67
C GLY A 2 -12.94 -2.49 -9.21
N ALA A 3 -14.23 -2.60 -8.90
CA ALA A 3 -14.71 -2.64 -7.51
C ALA A 3 -14.38 -3.94 -6.75
N GLN A 4 -13.82 -4.93 -7.45
CA GLN A 4 -13.42 -6.23 -6.89
C GLN A 4 -12.14 -6.13 -6.06
N SER A 5 -11.31 -5.09 -6.27
CA SER A 5 -10.11 -4.88 -5.46
C SER A 5 -10.41 -4.50 -4.00
N ALA A 6 -11.67 -4.19 -3.67
CA ALA A 6 -12.15 -4.04 -2.30
C ALA A 6 -13.25 -5.05 -2.01
N VAL A 7 -13.09 -5.82 -0.94
CA VAL A 7 -14.06 -6.79 -0.43
C VAL A 7 -14.85 -6.13 0.69
N VAL A 8 -16.18 -6.30 0.66
CA VAL A 8 -17.10 -5.84 1.70
C VAL A 8 -17.93 -7.03 2.10
N PHE A 9 -18.00 -7.32 3.40
CA PHE A 9 -18.68 -8.50 3.91
C PHE A 9 -19.27 -8.22 5.29
N ASP A 10 -20.53 -8.59 5.50
CA ASP A 10 -21.11 -8.57 6.85
C ASP A 10 -20.78 -9.88 7.56
N ALA A 11 -20.21 -9.78 8.77
CA ALA A 11 -19.71 -10.92 9.53
C ALA A 11 -20.03 -10.81 11.02
N HIS A 12 -19.72 -11.87 11.77
CA HIS A 12 -19.70 -11.83 13.23
C HIS A 12 -18.27 -11.99 13.74
N LEU A 13 -17.85 -11.08 14.61
CA LEU A 13 -16.55 -11.06 15.27
C LEU A 13 -16.77 -11.07 16.78
N GLY A 14 -16.40 -12.15 17.46
CA GLY A 14 -16.66 -12.29 18.90
C GLY A 14 -18.14 -12.29 19.29
N GLY A 15 -19.05 -12.58 18.34
CA GLY A 15 -20.50 -12.48 18.54
C GLY A 15 -21.09 -11.12 18.17
N TYR A 16 -20.26 -10.10 17.92
CA TYR A 16 -20.72 -8.79 17.44
C TYR A 16 -20.90 -8.79 15.92
N PRO A 17 -22.03 -8.31 15.38
CA PRO A 17 -22.16 -8.06 13.95
C PRO A 17 -21.24 -6.92 13.54
N VAL A 18 -20.47 -7.09 12.47
CA VAL A 18 -19.54 -6.07 11.95
C VAL A 18 -19.61 -6.00 10.43
N THR A 19 -19.32 -4.82 9.88
CA THR A 19 -18.97 -4.68 8.46
C THR A 19 -17.47 -4.90 8.32
N LEU A 20 -17.06 -6.00 7.70
CA LEU A 20 -15.67 -6.31 7.38
C LEU A 20 -15.31 -5.75 6.00
N LEU A 21 -14.25 -4.97 5.96
CA LEU A 21 -13.62 -4.46 4.74
C LEU A 21 -12.27 -5.14 4.54
N GLY A 22 -11.97 -5.56 3.32
CA GLY A 22 -10.68 -6.13 2.95
C GLY A 22 -10.21 -5.55 1.61
N ILE A 23 -8.89 -5.55 1.40
CA ILE A 23 -8.29 -5.12 0.14
C ILE A 23 -7.64 -6.33 -0.53
N GLU A 24 -7.95 -6.52 -1.81
CA GLU A 24 -7.42 -7.63 -2.60
C GLU A 24 -5.89 -7.53 -2.71
N SER A 25 -5.23 -8.63 -2.39
CA SER A 25 -3.77 -8.73 -2.35
C SER A 25 -3.19 -9.38 -3.61
N GLN A 26 -4.05 -9.87 -4.51
CA GLN A 26 -3.67 -10.40 -5.82
C GLN A 26 -3.98 -9.39 -6.93
N GLY A 27 -3.15 -9.40 -7.98
CA GLY A 27 -3.48 -8.70 -9.21
C GLY A 27 -4.71 -9.33 -9.84
N LEU A 28 -5.74 -8.54 -10.16
CA LEU A 28 -6.94 -9.04 -10.83
C LEU A 28 -6.89 -8.68 -12.32
N PRO A 29 -7.25 -9.62 -13.21
CA PRO A 29 -7.28 -9.34 -14.64
C PRO A 29 -8.33 -8.27 -14.96
N ARG A 30 -7.98 -7.38 -15.89
CA ARG A 30 -8.94 -6.44 -16.51
C ARG A 30 -9.48 -7.05 -17.79
N SER A 31 -10.79 -6.90 -18.00
CA SER A 31 -11.46 -7.37 -19.21
C SER A 31 -12.05 -6.19 -19.99
N GLY A 32 -12.15 -6.36 -21.32
CA GLY A 32 -12.65 -5.33 -22.24
C GLY A 32 -11.53 -4.47 -22.83
N PHE A 33 -11.91 -3.30 -23.33
CA PHE A 33 -10.97 -2.32 -23.88
C PHE A 33 -10.19 -1.65 -22.74
N LEU A 34 -8.86 -1.67 -22.83
CA LEU A 34 -7.96 -1.02 -21.87
C LEU A 34 -7.37 0.23 -22.52
N PRO A 35 -7.69 1.43 -22.00
CA PRO A 35 -7.03 2.65 -22.43
C PRO A 35 -5.52 2.58 -22.19
N ALA A 36 -4.73 3.15 -23.10
CA ALA A 36 -3.26 3.15 -22.99
C ALA A 36 -2.73 4.01 -21.83
N ASP A 37 -3.59 4.86 -21.25
CA ASP A 37 -3.30 5.74 -20.12
C ASP A 37 -3.88 5.20 -18.79
N GLY A 38 -4.23 3.92 -18.78
CA GLY A 38 -4.72 3.18 -17.61
C GLY A 38 -3.83 1.99 -17.27
N PRO A 39 -4.01 1.37 -16.10
CA PRO A 39 -3.23 0.19 -15.74
C PRO A 39 -3.68 -1.06 -16.51
N ASP A 40 -2.75 -1.92 -16.91
CA ASP A 40 -3.06 -3.16 -17.65
C ASP A 40 -3.86 -4.19 -16.82
N GLN A 41 -3.74 -4.12 -15.50
CA GLN A 41 -4.46 -4.97 -14.54
C GLN A 41 -4.90 -4.17 -13.32
N TRP A 42 -5.84 -4.70 -12.53
CA TRP A 42 -6.10 -4.13 -11.21
C TRP A 42 -4.97 -4.56 -10.28
N THR A 43 -4.08 -3.65 -9.95
CA THR A 43 -2.92 -3.93 -9.11
C THR A 43 -3.33 -4.22 -7.66
N ALA A 44 -2.62 -5.16 -7.05
CA ALA A 44 -2.85 -5.58 -5.67
C ALA A 44 -2.69 -4.40 -4.69
N GLY A 45 -3.57 -4.33 -3.70
CA GLY A 45 -3.53 -3.32 -2.65
C GLY A 45 -3.96 -1.91 -3.08
N THR A 46 -4.31 -1.71 -4.35
CA THR A 46 -4.60 -0.39 -4.92
C THR A 46 -6.10 -0.10 -4.90
N LEU A 47 -6.46 1.10 -4.45
CA LEU A 47 -7.81 1.63 -4.57
C LEU A 47 -8.00 2.32 -5.92
N PHE A 48 -8.89 1.75 -6.73
CA PHE A 48 -9.39 2.29 -7.99
C PHE A 48 -10.69 3.09 -7.78
N PRO A 49 -11.19 3.82 -8.79
CA PRO A 49 -12.33 4.72 -8.59
C PRO A 49 -13.57 3.99 -8.04
N ARG A 50 -13.88 2.83 -8.63
CA ARG A 50 -15.04 2.02 -8.23
C ARG A 50 -14.85 1.30 -6.90
N SER A 51 -13.64 0.85 -6.56
CA SER A 51 -13.37 0.25 -5.24
C SER A 51 -13.40 1.31 -4.15
N SER A 52 -12.88 2.51 -4.41
CA SER A 52 -12.93 3.65 -3.50
C SER A 52 -14.37 4.03 -3.17
N LYS A 53 -15.22 4.16 -4.19
CA LYS A 53 -16.66 4.40 -4.03
C LYS A 53 -17.35 3.27 -3.26
N LYS A 54 -16.98 2.01 -3.52
CA LYS A 54 -17.53 0.84 -2.81
C LYS A 54 -17.21 0.89 -1.32
N VAL A 55 -15.96 1.19 -0.97
CA VAL A 55 -15.49 1.33 0.42
C VAL A 55 -16.24 2.47 1.12
N ALA A 56 -16.30 3.66 0.52
CA ALA A 56 -17.03 4.79 1.10
C ALA A 56 -18.51 4.47 1.34
N ARG A 57 -19.17 3.80 0.40
CA ARG A 57 -20.57 3.36 0.55
C ARG A 57 -20.75 2.34 1.67
N ALA A 58 -19.82 1.40 1.82
CA ALA A 58 -19.88 0.40 2.88
C ALA A 58 -19.72 1.01 4.27
N ILE A 59 -18.80 1.95 4.44
CA ILE A 59 -18.61 2.69 5.69
C ILE A 59 -19.89 3.47 6.03
N ASN A 60 -20.41 4.27 5.10
CA ASN A 60 -21.65 5.03 5.32
C ASN A 60 -22.84 4.12 5.67
N ALA A 61 -22.96 2.95 5.04
CA ALA A 61 -24.06 2.02 5.31
C ALA A 61 -23.99 1.32 6.67
N ALA A 62 -22.80 1.26 7.29
CA ALA A 62 -22.58 0.67 8.60
C ALA A 62 -22.76 1.67 9.75
N SER A 63 -22.64 2.97 9.45
CA SER A 63 -22.70 4.06 10.42
C SER A 63 -23.98 4.03 11.25
N GLY A 64 -23.86 4.21 12.56
CA GLY A 64 -24.95 4.19 13.53
C GLY A 64 -25.62 2.82 13.73
N ASN A 65 -25.09 1.76 13.10
CA ASN A 65 -25.70 0.43 13.10
C ASN A 65 -24.74 -0.66 13.60
N ARG A 66 -23.51 -0.72 13.07
CA ARG A 66 -22.52 -1.73 13.48
C ARG A 66 -21.08 -1.25 13.27
N PRO A 67 -20.11 -1.78 14.06
CA PRO A 67 -18.69 -1.49 13.86
C PRO A 67 -18.21 -1.78 12.44
N VAL A 68 -17.20 -1.01 12.01
CA VAL A 68 -16.42 -1.32 10.80
C VAL A 68 -15.08 -1.90 11.24
N VAL A 69 -14.71 -3.05 10.66
CA VAL A 69 -13.37 -3.63 10.80
C VAL A 69 -12.74 -3.69 9.42
N MET A 70 -11.56 -3.11 9.26
CA MET A 70 -10.84 -3.09 7.99
C MET A 70 -9.53 -3.85 8.09
N LEU A 71 -9.33 -4.85 7.22
CA LEU A 71 -8.05 -5.51 7.01
C LEU A 71 -7.33 -4.82 5.85
N ALA A 72 -6.41 -3.93 6.20
CA ALA A 72 -5.76 -3.01 5.29
C ALA A 72 -4.47 -3.60 4.70
N ASN A 73 -4.48 -3.77 3.39
CA ASN A 73 -3.29 -3.90 2.54
C ASN A 73 -3.38 -2.81 1.47
N LEU A 74 -3.05 -1.57 1.85
CA LEU A 74 -3.22 -0.39 1.01
C LEU A 74 -1.86 0.11 0.51
N SER A 75 -1.61 -0.07 -0.79
CA SER A 75 -0.48 0.52 -1.50
C SER A 75 -0.75 1.98 -1.91
N GLY A 76 -2.02 2.39 -1.88
CA GLY A 76 -2.46 3.75 -2.18
C GLY A 76 -3.66 3.79 -3.12
N PHE A 77 -3.79 4.92 -3.83
CA PHE A 77 -4.80 5.13 -4.87
C PHE A 77 -4.16 5.05 -6.24
N ASP A 78 -4.92 4.60 -7.23
CA ASP A 78 -4.46 4.60 -8.61
C ASP A 78 -4.39 6.03 -9.17
N GLY A 79 -3.18 6.46 -9.53
CA GLY A 79 -2.91 7.80 -10.05
C GLY A 79 -2.91 7.91 -11.58
N SER A 80 -3.35 6.86 -12.29
CA SER A 80 -3.33 6.87 -13.76
C SER A 80 -4.26 7.96 -14.32
N PRO A 81 -3.95 8.55 -15.50
CA PRO A 81 -4.84 9.48 -16.16
C PRO A 81 -6.26 8.92 -16.37
N GLU A 82 -6.40 7.62 -16.62
CA GLU A 82 -7.70 6.93 -16.66
C GLU A 82 -8.45 7.09 -15.33
N SER A 83 -7.87 6.68 -14.20
CA SER A 83 -8.53 6.74 -12.89
C SER A 83 -8.84 8.18 -12.44
N LEU A 84 -7.93 9.12 -12.71
CA LEU A 84 -8.17 10.54 -12.41
C LEU A 84 -9.38 11.09 -13.20
N ARG A 85 -9.51 10.72 -14.48
CA ARG A 85 -10.68 11.06 -15.31
C ARG A 85 -11.96 10.41 -14.80
N GLU A 86 -11.84 9.20 -14.25
CA GLU A 86 -12.93 8.47 -13.59
C GLU A 86 -13.19 8.90 -12.14
N LEU A 87 -12.77 10.11 -11.76
CA LEU A 87 -13.12 10.77 -10.49
C LEU A 87 -12.45 10.13 -9.26
N GLN A 88 -11.25 9.58 -9.41
CA GLN A 88 -10.51 8.96 -8.29
C GLN A 88 -10.33 9.92 -7.09
N LEU A 89 -10.06 11.21 -7.33
CA LEU A 89 -9.89 12.18 -6.27
C LEU A 89 -11.18 12.37 -5.45
N GLU A 90 -12.33 12.41 -6.13
CA GLU A 90 -13.64 12.59 -5.51
C GLU A 90 -14.03 11.34 -4.71
N TYR A 91 -13.82 10.14 -5.26
CA TYR A 91 -14.11 8.91 -4.54
C TYR A 91 -13.13 8.64 -3.40
N GLY A 92 -11.88 9.11 -3.49
CA GLY A 92 -10.96 9.13 -2.35
C GLY A 92 -11.44 10.07 -1.25
N ALA A 93 -11.88 11.28 -1.60
CA ALA A 93 -12.46 12.23 -0.66
C ALA A 93 -13.76 11.72 0.00
N GLU A 94 -14.58 10.95 -0.73
CA GLU A 94 -15.76 10.29 -0.17
C GLU A 94 -15.41 9.31 0.96
N ILE A 95 -14.26 8.62 0.90
CA ILE A 95 -13.80 7.76 2.00
C ILE A 95 -13.48 8.60 3.23
N GLY A 96 -12.67 9.65 3.07
CA GLY A 96 -12.32 10.53 4.19
C GLY A 96 -13.57 11.12 4.85
N ARG A 97 -14.53 11.59 4.05
CA ARG A 97 -15.83 12.08 4.54
C ARG A 97 -16.63 10.98 5.25
N ALA A 98 -16.59 9.75 4.76
CA ALA A 98 -17.30 8.63 5.38
C ALA A 98 -16.70 8.27 6.74
N VAL A 99 -15.36 8.28 6.87
CA VAL A 99 -14.65 8.04 8.13
C VAL A 99 -14.92 9.15 9.15
N VAL A 100 -14.80 10.42 8.74
CA VAL A 100 -15.04 11.58 9.62
C VAL A 100 -16.46 11.59 10.19
N ASN A 101 -17.47 11.26 9.38
CA ASN A 101 -18.87 11.30 9.80
C ASN A 101 -19.37 9.95 10.37
N PHE A 102 -18.50 8.96 10.52
CA PHE A 102 -18.93 7.64 10.95
C PHE A 102 -19.32 7.66 12.44
N GLU A 103 -20.51 7.13 12.73
CA GLU A 103 -21.02 6.96 14.09
C GLU A 103 -20.82 5.51 14.54
N GLY A 104 -19.92 5.29 15.50
CA GLY A 104 -19.57 3.98 16.02
C GLY A 104 -18.08 3.64 15.85
N PRO A 105 -17.65 2.47 16.32
CA PRO A 105 -16.24 2.14 16.33
C PRO A 105 -15.72 1.68 14.96
N ILE A 106 -14.52 2.16 14.61
CA ILE A 106 -13.75 1.74 13.44
C ILE A 106 -12.46 1.07 13.93
N VAL A 107 -12.23 -0.18 13.53
CA VAL A 107 -10.95 -0.85 13.75
C VAL A 107 -10.23 -1.00 12.42
N PHE A 108 -9.11 -0.30 12.26
CA PHE A 108 -8.29 -0.33 11.06
C PHE A 108 -7.02 -1.13 11.32
N CYS A 109 -6.94 -2.33 10.75
CA CYS A 109 -5.86 -3.27 10.97
C CYS A 109 -4.97 -3.37 9.73
N VAL A 110 -3.76 -2.82 9.81
CA VAL A 110 -2.72 -2.97 8.79
C VAL A 110 -2.20 -4.40 8.81
N VAL A 111 -2.47 -5.17 7.76
CA VAL A 111 -2.03 -6.57 7.64
C VAL A 111 -0.79 -6.73 6.75
N SER A 112 -0.46 -5.73 5.94
CA SER A 112 0.65 -5.80 5.00
C SER A 112 1.26 -4.42 4.76
N ARG A 113 0.55 -3.54 4.06
CA ARG A 113 1.05 -2.21 3.70
C ARG A 113 0.02 -1.13 4.01
N TYR A 114 0.53 0.04 4.37
CA TYR A 114 -0.25 1.24 4.62
C TYR A 114 0.54 2.46 4.14
N HIS A 115 0.38 2.81 2.86
CA HIS A 115 1.17 3.85 2.20
C HIS A 115 0.37 5.04 1.69
N GLY A 116 1.01 6.21 1.71
CA GLY A 116 0.64 7.39 0.91
C GLY A 116 -0.78 7.89 1.14
N GLY A 117 -1.55 8.10 0.06
CA GLY A 117 -2.88 8.69 0.14
C GLY A 117 -3.87 7.88 0.99
N ALA A 118 -3.66 6.58 1.13
CA ALA A 118 -4.47 5.74 2.01
C ALA A 118 -4.27 6.11 3.50
N PHE A 119 -3.07 6.55 3.87
CA PHE A 119 -2.77 7.05 5.20
C PHE A 119 -3.64 8.26 5.57
N VAL A 120 -3.88 9.14 4.60
CA VAL A 120 -4.62 10.38 4.81
C VAL A 120 -6.11 10.11 5.08
N VAL A 121 -6.74 9.26 4.27
CA VAL A 121 -8.20 9.03 4.36
C VAL A 121 -8.63 8.05 5.45
N PHE A 122 -7.66 7.35 6.05
CA PHE A 122 -7.84 6.41 7.17
C PHE A 122 -6.98 6.80 8.38
N SER A 123 -6.64 8.08 8.53
CA SER A 123 -5.90 8.53 9.71
C SER A 123 -6.79 8.44 10.94
N GLY A 124 -6.26 7.90 12.05
CA GLY A 124 -6.96 7.88 13.35
C GLY A 124 -7.37 9.28 13.83
N THR A 125 -6.68 10.33 13.36
CA THR A 125 -7.04 11.73 13.67
C THR A 125 -8.34 12.19 13.02
N LEU A 126 -8.94 11.42 12.12
CA LEU A 126 -10.19 11.77 11.45
C LEU A 126 -11.42 11.45 12.30
N ASN A 127 -11.32 10.51 13.24
CA ASN A 127 -12.43 10.05 14.04
C ASN A 127 -11.92 9.47 15.37
N ASP A 128 -12.33 10.03 16.50
CA ASP A 128 -11.87 9.64 17.84
C ASP A 128 -12.27 8.20 18.23
N ASP A 129 -13.25 7.60 17.55
CA ASP A 129 -13.68 6.21 17.73
C ASP A 129 -12.93 5.22 16.82
N MET A 130 -11.93 5.71 16.08
CA MET A 130 -11.04 4.89 15.26
C MET A 130 -9.85 4.38 16.07
N GLU A 131 -9.61 3.07 15.98
CA GLU A 131 -8.40 2.42 16.52
C GLU A 131 -7.61 1.82 15.35
N VAL A 132 -6.32 2.17 15.26
CA VAL A 132 -5.40 1.77 14.20
C VAL A 132 -4.37 0.79 14.75
N ILE A 133 -4.41 -0.45 14.29
CA ILE A 133 -3.47 -1.50 14.72
C ILE A 133 -2.68 -2.01 13.53
N ALA A 134 -1.49 -2.56 13.78
CA ALA A 134 -0.65 -3.16 12.76
C ALA A 134 -0.24 -4.58 13.16
N VAL A 135 -0.18 -5.49 12.19
CA VAL A 135 0.42 -6.81 12.38
C VAL A 135 1.94 -6.67 12.26
N GLU A 136 2.69 -7.37 13.12
CA GLU A 136 4.16 -7.45 13.03
C GLU A 136 4.63 -7.76 11.60
N GLY A 137 5.67 -7.06 11.14
CA GLY A 137 6.21 -7.20 9.79
C GLY A 137 5.42 -6.49 8.68
N SER A 138 4.36 -5.74 9.03
CA SER A 138 3.72 -4.81 8.10
C SER A 138 4.47 -3.48 7.98
N TYR A 139 4.11 -2.68 6.98
CA TYR A 139 4.77 -1.42 6.64
C TYR A 139 3.80 -0.24 6.72
N ALA A 140 4.27 0.88 7.25
CA ALA A 140 3.51 2.14 7.33
C ALA A 140 4.42 3.33 7.00
N SER A 141 4.16 4.01 5.88
CA SER A 141 5.01 5.11 5.42
C SER A 141 4.31 6.03 4.41
N VAL A 142 4.87 7.22 4.16
CA VAL A 142 4.33 8.14 3.14
C VAL A 142 4.48 7.58 1.73
N ILE A 143 5.55 6.83 1.47
CA ILE A 143 5.85 6.20 0.18
C ILE A 143 6.52 4.86 0.48
N GLY A 144 6.22 3.81 -0.29
CA GLY A 144 6.90 2.53 -0.13
C GLY A 144 8.38 2.60 -0.54
N GLY A 145 9.23 1.72 0.02
CA GLY A 145 10.66 1.68 -0.28
C GLY A 145 10.99 1.58 -1.76
N ALA A 146 10.33 0.69 -2.51
CA ALA A 146 10.62 0.53 -3.95
C ALA A 146 10.33 1.80 -4.78
N PRO A 147 9.14 2.45 -4.66
CA PRO A 147 8.92 3.75 -5.29
C PRO A 147 9.89 4.83 -4.80
N ALA A 148 10.24 4.86 -3.51
CA ALA A 148 11.21 5.82 -2.97
C ALA A 148 12.59 5.63 -3.61
N ALA A 149 13.08 4.40 -3.68
CA ALA A 149 14.34 4.04 -4.33
C ALA A 149 14.33 4.42 -5.82
N ALA A 150 13.23 4.15 -6.51
CA ALA A 150 13.10 4.40 -7.95
C ALA A 150 13.00 5.90 -8.31
N THR A 151 12.49 6.74 -7.41
CA THR A 151 12.16 8.15 -7.73
C THR A 151 12.92 9.15 -6.88
N VAL A 152 12.92 9.01 -5.56
CA VAL A 152 13.57 9.93 -4.62
C VAL A 152 15.07 9.66 -4.55
N PHE A 153 15.46 8.38 -4.49
CA PHE A 153 16.85 7.94 -4.34
C PHE A 153 17.44 7.38 -5.65
N ALA A 154 16.87 7.76 -6.80
CA ALA A 154 17.31 7.25 -8.10
C ALA A 154 18.80 7.51 -8.36
N ARG A 155 19.32 8.65 -7.88
CA ARG A 155 20.75 9.00 -7.98
C ARG A 155 21.62 8.06 -7.16
N ASP A 156 21.19 7.70 -5.95
CA ASP A 156 21.94 6.82 -5.06
C ASP A 156 21.95 5.39 -5.62
N VAL A 157 20.79 4.93 -6.12
CA VAL A 157 20.68 3.64 -6.82
C VAL A 157 21.64 3.58 -8.01
N ASN A 158 21.66 4.63 -8.85
CA ASN A 158 22.56 4.67 -10.00
C ASN A 158 24.03 4.71 -9.56
N THR A 159 24.38 5.50 -8.54
CA THR A 159 25.76 5.57 -8.03
C THR A 159 26.23 4.20 -7.54
N ARG A 160 25.42 3.51 -6.73
CA ARG A 160 25.73 2.15 -6.25
C ARG A 160 25.78 1.11 -7.38
N THR A 161 25.02 1.32 -8.46
CA THR A 161 25.05 0.46 -9.64
C THR A 161 26.37 0.64 -10.38
N ASP A 162 26.81 1.88 -10.56
CA ASP A 162 28.02 2.24 -11.30
C ASP A 162 29.28 1.82 -10.53
N GLU A 163 29.24 1.87 -9.20
CA GLU A 163 30.31 1.40 -8.31
C GLU A 163 30.35 -0.13 -8.14
N ASP A 164 29.34 -0.87 -8.62
CA ASP A 164 29.30 -2.33 -8.48
C ASP A 164 30.44 -2.97 -9.31
N PRO A 165 31.26 -3.85 -8.71
CA PRO A 165 32.39 -4.47 -9.41
C PRO A 165 32.01 -5.19 -10.71
N ARG A 166 30.79 -5.74 -10.80
CA ARG A 166 30.31 -6.41 -12.02
C ARG A 166 30.14 -5.42 -13.16
N VAL A 167 29.60 -4.23 -12.88
CA VAL A 167 29.43 -3.17 -13.89
C VAL A 167 30.80 -2.63 -14.29
N ALA A 168 31.66 -2.32 -13.32
CA ALA A 168 33.01 -1.83 -13.58
C ALA A 168 33.87 -2.81 -14.42
N GLU A 169 33.76 -4.13 -14.17
CA GLU A 169 34.45 -5.14 -14.97
C GLU A 169 33.96 -5.15 -16.43
N HIS A 170 32.65 -5.07 -16.65
CA HIS A 170 32.08 -5.01 -17.99
C HIS A 170 32.43 -3.71 -18.72
N GLU A 171 32.50 -2.58 -18.02
CA GLU A 171 32.96 -1.30 -18.56
C GLU A 171 34.43 -1.38 -18.99
N ALA A 172 35.32 -1.88 -18.13
CA ALA A 172 36.74 -2.05 -18.46
C ALA A 172 36.97 -2.99 -19.65
N ARG A 173 36.20 -4.08 -19.74
CA ARG A 173 36.25 -4.99 -20.89
C ARG A 173 35.79 -4.33 -22.18
N LEU A 174 34.77 -3.47 -22.11
CA LEU A 174 34.28 -2.74 -23.27
C LEU A 174 35.27 -1.67 -23.75
N GLU A 175 35.95 -0.98 -22.83
CA GLU A 175 36.99 0.00 -23.15
C GLU A 175 38.20 -0.64 -23.86
N ALA A 176 38.58 -1.85 -23.42
CA ALA A 176 39.68 -2.61 -24.00
C ALA A 176 39.31 -3.37 -25.30
N ALA A 177 38.06 -3.28 -25.76
CA ALA A 177 37.55 -4.10 -26.86
C ALA A 177 37.86 -3.55 -28.26
N ASP A 178 38.18 -4.47 -29.17
CA ASP A 178 38.22 -4.26 -30.61
C ASP A 178 36.80 -4.07 -31.18
N ASP A 179 36.71 -3.46 -32.38
CA ASP A 179 35.43 -3.06 -32.98
C ASP A 179 34.45 -4.23 -33.20
N ASP A 180 34.97 -5.43 -33.50
CA ASP A 180 34.17 -6.63 -33.75
C ASP A 180 33.48 -7.18 -32.49
N GLU A 181 34.07 -7.00 -31.31
CA GLU A 181 33.51 -7.49 -30.04
C GLU A 181 32.67 -6.43 -29.30
N ARG A 182 32.85 -5.17 -29.68
CA ARG A 182 32.28 -4.01 -28.99
C ARG A 182 30.76 -4.03 -28.93
N ALA A 183 30.09 -4.49 -29.99
CA ALA A 183 28.63 -4.61 -30.01
C ALA A 183 28.12 -5.63 -28.98
N ARG A 184 28.77 -6.79 -28.89
CA ARG A 184 28.43 -7.86 -27.94
C ARG A 184 28.70 -7.42 -26.50
N LEU A 185 29.83 -6.76 -26.24
CA LEU A 185 30.19 -6.28 -24.91
C LEU A 185 29.28 -5.15 -24.42
N ARG A 186 28.80 -4.28 -25.32
CA ARG A 186 27.76 -3.28 -24.97
C ARG A 186 26.47 -3.94 -24.52
N ALA A 187 26.02 -4.99 -25.19
CA ALA A 187 24.82 -5.73 -24.78
C ALA A 187 25.03 -6.39 -23.41
N ALA A 188 26.18 -7.06 -23.20
CA ALA A 188 26.50 -7.67 -21.92
C ALA A 188 26.58 -6.66 -20.77
N LEU A 189 27.16 -5.48 -21.00
CA LEU A 189 27.19 -4.39 -20.03
C LEU A 189 25.77 -3.89 -19.72
N ALA A 190 24.92 -3.73 -20.73
CA ALA A 190 23.53 -3.29 -20.52
C ALA A 190 22.74 -4.29 -19.66
N ASP A 191 22.88 -5.59 -19.92
CA ASP A 191 22.24 -6.64 -19.13
C ASP A 191 22.77 -6.68 -17.69
N ALA A 192 24.09 -6.62 -17.51
CA ALA A 192 24.72 -6.59 -16.19
C ALA A 192 24.26 -5.37 -15.39
N ARG A 193 24.25 -4.18 -16.01
CA ARG A 193 23.81 -2.94 -15.37
C ARG A 193 22.33 -2.99 -15.02
N ALA A 194 21.48 -3.56 -15.86
CA ALA A 194 20.06 -3.73 -15.56
C ALA A 194 19.82 -4.65 -14.36
N SER A 195 20.52 -5.79 -14.31
CA SER A 195 20.45 -6.74 -13.19
C SER A 195 20.93 -6.10 -11.89
N VAL A 196 22.13 -5.52 -11.89
CA VAL A 196 22.72 -4.86 -10.73
C VAL A 196 21.84 -3.72 -10.25
N ARG A 197 21.31 -2.89 -11.16
CA ARG A 197 20.43 -1.78 -10.80
C ARG A 197 19.16 -2.28 -10.09
N SER A 198 18.61 -3.41 -10.51
CA SER A 198 17.46 -4.02 -9.84
C SER A 198 17.80 -4.45 -8.42
N GLU A 199 19.00 -5.00 -8.20
CA GLU A 199 19.48 -5.38 -6.85
C GLU A 199 19.68 -4.13 -5.98
N LYS A 200 20.36 -3.10 -6.49
CA LYS A 200 20.61 -1.84 -5.76
C LYS A 200 19.35 -1.07 -5.44
N LEU A 201 18.34 -1.13 -6.31
CA LEU A 201 17.02 -0.60 -6.02
C LEU A 201 16.39 -1.32 -4.82
N GLY A 202 16.49 -2.65 -4.77
CA GLY A 202 16.01 -3.45 -3.62
C GLY A 202 16.72 -3.09 -2.32
N GLU A 203 18.05 -3.02 -2.34
CA GLU A 203 18.85 -2.62 -1.16
C GLU A 203 18.44 -1.24 -0.62
N VAL A 204 18.30 -0.23 -1.49
CA VAL A 204 17.88 1.11 -1.09
C VAL A 204 16.43 1.12 -0.61
N ALA A 205 15.56 0.30 -1.21
CA ALA A 205 14.17 0.15 -0.76
C ALA A 205 14.10 -0.44 0.66
N ASP A 206 14.85 -1.49 0.93
CA ASP A 206 14.91 -2.14 2.25
C ASP A 206 15.50 -1.20 3.31
N GLU A 207 16.55 -0.45 2.96
CA GLU A 207 17.11 0.60 3.83
C GLU A 207 16.04 1.67 4.15
N PHE A 208 15.27 2.11 3.15
CA PHE A 208 14.21 3.08 3.35
C PHE A 208 13.12 2.55 4.29
N ASP A 209 12.62 1.33 4.05
CA ASP A 209 11.55 0.72 4.83
C ASP A 209 12.00 0.37 6.26
N SER A 210 13.29 0.10 6.48
CA SER A 210 13.86 -0.08 7.83
C SER A 210 13.75 1.17 8.71
N VAL A 211 13.76 2.36 8.10
CA VAL A 211 13.60 3.65 8.78
C VAL A 211 12.12 4.06 8.86
N HIS A 212 11.32 3.69 7.86
CA HIS A 212 9.90 4.02 7.74
C HIS A 212 9.03 2.80 8.06
N SER A 213 9.18 2.32 9.29
CA SER A 213 8.55 1.10 9.79
C SER A 213 7.30 1.35 10.66
N VAL A 214 6.54 0.29 10.92
CA VAL A 214 5.39 0.34 11.85
C VAL A 214 5.80 0.67 13.27
N GLU A 215 6.98 0.27 13.74
CA GLU A 215 7.49 0.63 15.06
C GLU A 215 7.70 2.14 15.16
N ARG A 216 8.13 2.78 14.07
CA ARG A 216 8.21 4.25 14.04
C ARG A 216 6.82 4.86 14.06
N ALA A 217 5.88 4.34 13.26
CA ALA A 217 4.50 4.80 13.26
C ALA A 217 3.86 4.72 14.66
N LEU A 218 4.17 3.67 15.44
CA LEU A 218 3.73 3.53 16.83
C LEU A 218 4.34 4.62 17.72
N ARG A 219 5.66 4.82 17.63
CA ARG A 219 6.36 5.86 18.42
C ARG A 219 5.85 7.28 18.11
N THR A 220 5.40 7.53 16.89
CA THR A 220 4.85 8.84 16.48
C THR A 220 3.34 8.97 16.71
N GLY A 221 2.68 7.93 17.25
CA GLY A 221 1.23 7.94 17.52
C GLY A 221 0.36 7.85 16.28
N SER A 222 0.89 7.33 15.17
CA SER A 222 0.15 7.10 13.93
C SER A 222 -0.56 5.75 13.89
N ILE A 223 -0.12 4.81 14.72
CA ILE A 223 -0.79 3.55 15.02
C ILE A 223 -0.82 3.37 16.54
N ASP A 224 -1.82 2.70 17.06
CA ASP A 224 -2.07 2.52 18.50
C ASP A 224 -1.37 1.28 19.06
N ALA A 225 -1.24 0.22 18.25
CA ALA A 225 -0.62 -1.03 18.67
C ALA A 225 0.00 -1.81 17.50
N ILE A 226 1.05 -2.57 17.82
CA ILE A 226 1.60 -3.64 16.97
C ILE A 226 1.31 -4.98 17.64
N ILE A 227 0.78 -5.93 16.87
CA ILE A 227 0.38 -7.24 17.39
C ILE A 227 0.98 -8.39 16.57
N PRO A 228 1.32 -9.52 17.20
CA PRO A 228 1.66 -10.72 16.46
C PRO A 228 0.44 -11.26 15.72
N ALA A 229 0.65 -11.85 14.53
CA ALA A 229 -0.43 -12.35 13.68
C ALA A 229 -1.36 -13.35 14.42
N ALA A 230 -0.82 -14.16 15.32
CA ALA A 230 -1.59 -15.11 16.14
C ALA A 230 -2.61 -14.43 17.08
N ARG A 231 -2.41 -13.15 17.42
CA ARG A 231 -3.31 -12.35 18.26
C ARG A 231 -4.32 -11.53 17.45
N LEU A 232 -4.29 -11.59 16.12
CA LEU A 232 -5.15 -10.79 15.25
C LEU A 232 -6.63 -10.90 15.62
N ARG A 233 -7.20 -12.11 15.58
CA ARG A 233 -8.64 -12.29 15.87
C ARG A 233 -9.00 -11.87 17.30
N PRO A 234 -8.32 -12.34 18.37
CA PRO A 234 -8.62 -11.89 19.72
C PRO A 234 -8.53 -10.37 19.89
N HIS A 235 -7.49 -9.74 19.35
CA HIS A 235 -7.30 -8.31 19.51
C HIS A 235 -8.36 -7.49 18.75
N LEU A 236 -8.77 -7.92 17.55
CA LEU A 236 -9.87 -7.27 16.84
C LEU A 236 -11.19 -7.33 17.62
N ILE A 237 -11.46 -8.44 18.33
CA ILE A 237 -12.63 -8.55 19.21
C ILE A 237 -12.52 -7.54 20.36
N GLU A 238 -11.38 -7.53 21.05
CA GLU A 238 -11.14 -6.62 22.17
C GLU A 238 -11.23 -5.14 21.74
N ALA A 239 -10.73 -4.80 20.53
CA ALA A 239 -10.81 -3.45 19.97
C ALA A 239 -12.26 -3.03 19.66
N VAL A 240 -13.05 -3.93 19.07
CA VAL A 240 -14.49 -3.70 18.85
C VAL A 240 -15.22 -3.51 20.19
N GLU A 241 -14.94 -4.33 21.19
CA GLU A 241 -15.54 -4.23 22.53
C GLU A 241 -15.19 -2.88 23.21
N ARG A 242 -13.91 -2.49 23.17
CA ARG A 242 -13.44 -1.18 23.67
C ARG A 242 -14.17 -0.05 22.96
N GLY A 243 -14.24 -0.09 21.64
CA GLY A 243 -14.90 0.92 20.82
C GLY A 243 -16.39 1.06 21.16
N ILE A 244 -17.14 -0.05 21.21
CA ILE A 244 -18.55 -0.04 21.62
C ILE A 244 -18.72 0.55 23.03
N GLY A 245 -17.81 0.25 23.94
CA GLY A 245 -17.82 0.79 25.30
C GLY A 245 -17.60 2.30 25.38
N ARG A 246 -16.85 2.90 24.44
CA ARG A 246 -16.63 4.36 24.35
C ARG A 246 -17.81 5.10 23.72
N THR A 247 -18.46 4.49 22.74
CA THR A 247 -19.55 5.11 21.95
C THR A 247 -20.93 5.03 22.60
N ARG A 248 -21.05 4.42 23.78
CA ARG A 248 -22.32 4.23 24.52
C ARG A 248 -22.58 5.33 25.54
#